data_AF-A0A8T0H2U4-F1
#
_entry.id   AF-A0A8T0H2U4-F1
#
_cell.length_a   1.000
_cell.length_b   1.000
_cell.length_c   1.000
_cell.angle_alpha   90.00
_cell.angle_beta   90.00
_cell.angle_gamma   90.00
#
_symmetry.space_group_name_H-M   'P 1'
#
loop_
_entity.id
_entity.type
_entity.pdbx_description
1 polymer ?
#
loop_
_entity_poly.entity_id
_entity_poly.type
_entity_poly.pdbx_seq_one_letter_code
_entity_poly.pdbx_strand_id
1 'polypeptide(L)' 'MEDNVQGVLQKQAYFQGIHGKHIHLKAGSDKITSVAIPMAFVGTAFLMMFRGIWNMSHGSGKIE' A
#
# COMPACT_ATOMS: atom_id res chain seq x y z
N MET A 1 23.35 25.53 5.13
CA MET A 1 21.94 25.61 5.60
C MET A 1 21.01 25.94 4.44
N GLU A 2 21.39 26.85 3.55
CA GLU A 2 20.68 27.15 2.29
C GLU A 2 20.35 25.93 1.43
N ASP A 3 21.26 24.95 1.28
CA ASP A 3 21.03 23.78 0.43
C ASP A 3 19.86 22.90 0.89
N ASN A 4 19.61 22.86 2.20
CA ASN A 4 18.50 22.09 2.79
C ASN A 4 17.15 22.78 2.54
N VAL A 5 17.14 24.11 2.55
CA VAL A 5 15.94 24.92 2.28
C VAL A 5 15.54 24.78 0.82
N GLN A 6 16.52 24.81 -0.10
CA GLN A 6 16.29 24.61 -1.54
C GLN A 6 15.68 23.24 -1.83
N GLY A 7 16.16 22.17 -1.18
CA GLY A 7 15.64 20.82 -1.34
C GLY A 7 14.17 20.67 -0.91
N VAL A 8 13.76 21.35 0.16
CA VAL A 8 12.36 21.36 0.63
C VAL A 8 11.47 22.12 -0.36
N LEU A 9 11.91 23.30 -0.80
CA LEU A 9 11.15 24.15 -1.72
C LEU A 9 10.90 23.45 -3.07
N GLN A 10 11.87 22.71 -3.61
CA GLN A 10 11.67 21.94 -4.84
C GLN A 10 10.62 20.84 -4.68
N LYS A 11 10.68 20.07 -3.59
CA LYS A 11 9.64 19.07 -3.29
C LYS A 11 8.28 19.73 -3.09
N GLN A 12 8.24 20.87 -2.42
CA GLN A 12 7.02 21.61 -2.17
C GLN A 12 6.38 22.08 -3.49
N ALA A 13 7.18 22.66 -4.40
CA ALA A 13 6.72 23.03 -5.75
C ALA A 13 6.27 21.81 -6.58
N TYR A 14 7.00 20.70 -6.53
CA TYR A 14 6.63 19.46 -7.21
C TYR A 14 5.29 18.90 -6.73
N PHE A 15 5.11 18.77 -5.41
CA PHE A 15 3.86 18.25 -4.83
C PHE A 15 2.71 19.24 -4.98
N GLN A 16 2.96 20.55 -4.91
CA GLN A 16 1.92 21.56 -5.10
C GLN A 16 1.48 21.67 -6.57
N GLY A 17 2.38 21.51 -7.55
CA GLY A 17 2.03 21.56 -8.98
C GLY A 17 1.16 20.38 -9.47
N ILE A 18 1.12 19.27 -8.74
CA ILE A 18 0.25 18.12 -9.06
C ILE A 18 -1.16 18.40 -8.53
N HIS A 19 -2.03 18.95 -9.38
CA HIS A 19 -3.43 19.16 -9.07
C HIS A 19 -4.29 17.94 -9.45
N GLY A 20 -5.36 17.68 -8.68
CA GLY A 20 -6.35 16.63 -9.01
C GLY A 20 -6.05 15.20 -8.52
N LYS A 21 -4.99 14.99 -7.72
CA LYS A 21 -4.71 13.69 -7.06
C LYS A 21 -4.77 13.80 -5.54
N HIS A 22 -5.34 12.79 -4.89
CA HIS A 22 -5.30 12.64 -3.43
C HIS A 22 -3.87 12.47 -2.92
N ILE A 23 -3.64 12.88 -1.66
CA ILE A 23 -2.30 12.96 -1.04
C ILE A 23 -1.52 11.64 -1.16
N HIS A 24 -2.17 10.50 -0.95
CA HIS A 24 -1.58 9.16 -1.02
C HIS A 24 -1.31 8.63 -2.45
N LEU A 25 -1.58 9.44 -3.48
CA LEU A 25 -1.38 9.11 -4.90
C LEU A 25 -0.50 10.16 -5.61
N LYS A 26 0.05 11.11 -4.85
CA LYS A 26 0.72 12.29 -5.41
C LYS A 26 2.11 11.94 -5.92
N ALA A 27 2.89 11.15 -5.18
CA ALA A 27 4.16 10.61 -5.69
C ALA A 27 3.94 9.32 -6.50
N GLY A 28 4.81 9.07 -7.49
CA GLY A 28 4.84 7.79 -8.21
C GLY A 28 5.10 6.61 -7.27
N SER A 29 6.02 6.78 -6.31
CA SER A 29 6.32 5.79 -5.26
C SER A 29 5.14 5.56 -4.32
N ASP A 30 4.33 6.58 -4.03
CA ASP A 30 3.17 6.45 -3.14
C ASP A 30 2.09 5.55 -3.74
N LYS A 31 2.00 5.45 -5.08
CA LYS A 31 1.08 4.49 -5.73
C LYS A 31 1.46 3.04 -5.42
N ILE A 32 2.75 2.74 -5.39
CA ILE A 32 3.23 1.37 -5.08
C ILE A 32 2.90 1.05 -3.62
N THR A 33 3.24 1.95 -2.70
CA THR A 33 3.07 1.73 -1.26
C THR A 33 1.63 1.84 -0.78
N SER A 34 0.79 2.66 -1.43
CA SER A 34 -0.60 2.90 -1.00
C SER A 34 -1.63 2.06 -1.76
N VAL A 35 -1.27 1.49 -2.92
CA VAL A 35 -2.20 0.69 -3.72
C VAL A 35 -1.68 -0.74 -3.87
N ALA A 36 -0.49 -0.94 -4.44
CA ALA A 36 -0.02 -2.28 -4.79
C ALA A 36 0.27 -3.15 -3.56
N ILE A 37 1.05 -2.64 -2.59
CA ILE A 37 1.41 -3.39 -1.37
C ILE A 37 0.14 -3.70 -0.56
N PRO A 38 -0.76 -2.74 -0.27
CA PRO A 38 -1.96 -3.03 0.49
C PRO A 38 -2.91 -3.98 -0.25
N MET A 39 -3.06 -3.87 -1.58
CA MET A 39 -3.90 -4.83 -2.33
C MET A 39 -3.35 -6.25 -2.26
N ALA A 40 -2.05 -6.42 -2.47
CA ALA A 40 -1.40 -7.73 -2.42
C ALA A 40 -1.52 -8.35 -1.03
N PHE A 41 -1.32 -7.53 0.02
CA PHE A 41 -1.46 -7.97 1.40
C PHE A 41 -2.89 -8.40 1.73
N VAL A 42 -3.87 -7.57 1.40
CA VAL A 42 -5.29 -7.87 1.60
C VAL A 42 -5.69 -9.13 0.84
N GLY A 43 -5.33 -9.24 -0.44
CA GLY A 43 -5.63 -10.43 -1.24
C GLY A 43 -5.06 -11.71 -0.63
N THR A 44 -3.81 -11.67 -0.18
CA THR A 44 -3.16 -12.82 0.46
C THR A 44 -3.83 -13.19 1.78
N ALA A 45 -4.15 -12.20 2.62
CA ALA A 45 -4.83 -12.41 3.89
C ALA A 45 -6.22 -13.03 3.69
N PHE A 46 -6.99 -12.52 2.72
CA PHE A 46 -8.29 -13.09 2.37
C PHE A 46 -8.20 -14.53 1.89
N LEU A 47 -7.24 -14.85 1.01
CA LEU A 47 -7.02 -16.22 0.54
C LEU A 47 -6.72 -17.18 1.69
N MET A 48 -5.86 -16.78 2.63
CA MET A 48 -5.56 -17.58 3.83
C MET A 48 -6.78 -17.74 4.72
N MET A 49 -7.55 -16.66 4.93
CA MET A 49 -8.77 -16.68 5.73
C MET A 49 -9.81 -17.64 5.16
N PHE A 50 -10.11 -17.55 3.85
CA PHE A 50 -11.08 -18.44 3.21
C PHE A 50 -10.62 -19.90 3.24
N ARG A 51 -9.33 -20.15 3.00
CA ARG A 51 -8.79 -21.50 3.08
C ARG A 51 -8.85 -22.07 4.50
N GLY A 52 -8.60 -21.24 5.51
CA GLY A 52 -8.78 -21.60 6.92
C GLY A 52 -10.22 -21.98 7.24
N ILE A 53 -11.18 -21.14 6.85
CA ILE A 53 -12.61 -21.42 7.04
C ILE A 53 -13.03 -22.70 6.32
N TRP A 54 -12.60 -22.89 5.06
CA TRP A 54 -12.91 -24.11 4.30
C TRP A 54 -12.37 -25.37 4.99
N ASN A 55 -11.11 -25.34 5.43
CA ASN A 55 -10.49 -26.44 6.15
C ASN A 55 -11.25 -26.78 7.43
N MET A 56 -11.64 -25.76 8.21
CA MET A 56 -12.45 -25.93 9.43
C MET A 56 -13.84 -26.50 9.12
N SER A 57 -14.51 -26.03 8.05
CA SER A 57 -15.85 -26.51 7.68
C SER A 57 -15.85 -27.93 7.13
N HIS A 58 -14.76 -28.36 6.49
CA HIS A 58 -14.61 -29.71 5.92
C HIS A 58 -13.84 -30.67 6.83
N GLY A 59 -13.56 -30.27 8.09
CA GLY A 59 -12.81 -31.08 9.05
C GLY A 59 -11.40 -31.47 8.58
N SER A 60 -10.84 -30.75 7.60
CA SER A 60 -9.55 -31.02 6.98
C SER A 60 -8.43 -30.20 7.65
N GLY A 61 -7.20 -30.72 7.66
CA GLY A 61 -6.04 -30.00 8.21
C GLY A 61 -5.69 -30.36 9.66
N LYS A 62 -6.26 -31.42 10.21
CA LYS A 62 -5.69 -32.10 11.39
C LYS A 62 -4.40 -32.80 10.95
N ILE A 63 -3.32 -32.54 11.68
CA ILE A 63 -2.11 -33.36 11.59
C ILE A 63 -2.39 -34.57 12.49
N GLU A 64 -2.32 -35.78 11.93
CA GLU A 64 -2.37 -37.02 12.71
C GLU A 64 -1.14 -37.15 13.62
#